data_AF-A0A2P5SV68-F1
#
_entry.id   AF-A0A2P5SV68-F1
#
_cell.length_a   1.000
_cell.length_b   1.000
_cell.length_c   1.000
_cell.angle_alpha   90.00
_cell.angle_beta   90.00
_cell.angle_gamma   90.00
#
_symmetry.space_group_name_H-M   'P 1'
#
loop_
_entity.id
_entity.type
_entity.pdbx_description
1 polymer ?
#
loop_
_entity_poly.entity_id
_entity_poly.type
_entity_poly.pdbx_seq_one_letter_code
_entity_poly.pdbx_strand_id
1 'polypeptide(L)'
;MSSMEHPFFALKGGDRSTRRYVSGDKTITVAPNAAYGMATVFDKDIWIYAISKLQESINVNKFTSKIILFTPYDFFISTNRTVSGRTYKELKKSLERLAGTRITTNILYSNKKQESVGFGLLDSWRIVEDKRGKIDIGMVEIVLPEWLYQALHKKQLLKISSDYFRIRKPIDRRIYEIARKHCGNQNEFIVSLAKLHVKVGSMSKQSEFKRMLKRLEKINYLPDYIILYDVKTDLVKFTNRNSIT
;
A
#
# COMPACT_ATOMS: atom_id res chain seq x y z
N MET A 1 9.54 -10.46 -1.08
CA MET A 1 8.56 -10.08 -0.04
C MET A 1 8.27 -8.60 -0.16
N SER A 2 6.99 -8.27 -0.31
CA SER A 2 6.51 -6.92 -0.55
C SER A 2 5.34 -6.65 0.39
N SER A 3 5.27 -5.44 0.94
CA SER A 3 4.19 -4.95 1.82
C SER A 3 2.78 -5.25 1.31
N MET A 4 2.58 -5.47 0.01
CA MET A 4 1.25 -5.74 -0.56
C MET A 4 0.60 -7.01 -0.02
N GLU A 5 1.36 -7.99 0.48
CA GLU A 5 0.76 -9.21 1.05
C GLU A 5 0.21 -9.01 2.47
N HIS A 6 0.77 -8.08 3.23
CA HIS A 6 0.51 -7.96 4.67
C HIS A 6 -0.25 -6.67 5.03
N PRO A 7 -1.17 -6.72 6.02
CA PRO A 7 -2.01 -5.59 6.38
C PRO A 7 -1.27 -4.55 7.23
N PHE A 8 -0.26 -3.88 6.66
CA PHE A 8 0.51 -2.83 7.32
C PHE A 8 -0.25 -1.51 7.51
N PHE A 9 -1.32 -1.33 6.74
CA PHE A 9 -2.06 -0.08 6.67
C PHE A 9 -3.48 -0.27 7.20
N ALA A 10 -3.97 0.72 7.93
CA ALA A 10 -5.34 0.77 8.38
C ALA A 10 -6.32 1.00 7.20
N LEU A 11 -7.49 0.37 7.29
CA LEU A 11 -8.61 0.59 6.36
C LEU A 11 -9.51 1.77 6.76
N LYS A 12 -9.26 2.37 7.94
CA LYS A 12 -10.01 3.50 8.48
C LYS A 12 -9.03 4.50 9.09
N GLY A 13 -9.23 5.79 8.81
CA GLY A 13 -8.43 6.85 9.43
C GLY A 13 -8.71 7.00 10.93
N GLY A 14 -7.71 7.48 11.66
CA GLY A 14 -7.79 7.68 13.11
C GLY A 14 -7.72 6.40 13.94
N ASP A 15 -7.36 5.27 13.34
CA ASP A 15 -7.12 4.04 14.08
C ASP A 15 -5.87 4.19 14.98
N ARG A 16 -6.07 4.06 16.28
CA ARG A 16 -5.02 4.15 17.32
C ARG A 16 -4.80 2.83 18.05
N SER A 17 -5.39 1.75 17.56
CA SER A 17 -5.21 0.42 18.13
C SER A 17 -3.98 -0.25 17.53
N THR A 18 -3.11 -0.79 18.38
CA THR A 18 -2.04 -1.69 17.94
C THR A 18 -2.67 -2.97 17.39
N ARG A 19 -2.25 -3.38 16.20
CA ARG A 19 -2.77 -4.56 15.51
C ARG A 19 -1.72 -5.66 15.50
N ARG A 20 -2.11 -6.88 15.85
CA ARG A 20 -1.24 -8.07 15.77
C ARG A 20 -1.86 -9.09 14.83
N TYR A 21 -1.08 -9.53 13.85
CA TYR A 21 -1.45 -10.55 12.89
C TYR A 21 -0.52 -11.74 13.04
N VAL A 22 -1.11 -12.94 13.13
CA VAL A 22 -0.38 -14.21 13.22
C VAL A 22 -0.89 -15.12 12.11
N SER A 23 0.03 -15.70 11.34
CA SER A 23 -0.29 -16.69 10.31
C SER A 23 0.80 -17.74 10.25
N GLY A 24 0.55 -18.90 10.87
CA GLY A 24 1.57 -19.93 11.06
C GLY A 24 2.68 -19.43 11.98
N ASP A 25 3.91 -19.49 11.51
CA ASP A 25 5.13 -19.01 12.18
C ASP A 25 5.34 -17.49 12.02
N LYS A 26 4.57 -16.83 11.16
CA LYS A 26 4.74 -15.39 10.86
C LYS A 26 3.95 -14.53 11.81
N THR A 27 4.61 -13.51 12.34
CA THR A 27 4.01 -12.50 13.22
C THR A 27 4.27 -11.09 12.68
N ILE A 28 3.25 -10.24 12.76
CA ILE A 28 3.32 -8.83 12.38
C ILE A 28 2.56 -8.03 13.43
N THR A 29 3.24 -7.07 14.03
CA THR A 29 2.63 -6.08 14.91
C THR A 29 2.76 -4.71 14.24
N VAL A 30 1.63 -3.99 14.13
CA VAL A 30 1.57 -2.64 13.59
C VAL A 30 1.11 -1.70 14.70
N ALA A 31 2.00 -0.81 15.12
CA ALA A 31 1.75 0.17 16.17
C ALA A 31 1.54 1.57 15.56
N PRO A 32 0.48 2.28 15.95
CA PRO A 32 0.18 3.61 15.44
C PRO A 32 1.01 4.70 16.11
N ASN A 33 1.04 5.88 15.49
CA ASN A 33 1.46 7.10 16.17
C ASN A 33 0.37 7.56 17.17
N ALA A 34 0.76 8.01 18.36
CA ALA A 34 -0.19 8.45 19.40
C ALA A 34 -1.03 9.66 18.95
N ALA A 35 -0.40 10.67 18.34
CA ALA A 35 -1.08 11.89 17.92
C ALA A 35 -1.90 11.66 16.63
N TYR A 36 -1.28 11.07 15.61
CA TYR A 36 -1.83 11.01 14.25
C TYR A 36 -2.53 9.70 13.87
N GLY A 37 -2.39 8.65 14.70
CA GLY A 37 -2.91 7.31 14.41
C GLY A 37 -2.06 6.52 13.42
N MET A 38 -2.57 5.37 13.01
CA MET A 38 -1.95 4.47 12.03
C MET A 38 -2.07 5.03 10.62
N ALA A 39 -1.02 4.83 9.81
CA ALA A 39 -1.08 5.06 8.37
C ALA A 39 -2.16 4.19 7.72
N THR A 40 -2.89 4.80 6.80
CA THR A 40 -4.00 4.20 6.07
C THR A 40 -3.59 3.75 4.69
N VAL A 41 -4.40 2.91 4.04
CA VAL A 41 -4.17 2.50 2.65
C VAL A 41 -4.14 3.66 1.65
N PHE A 42 -4.64 4.84 2.01
CA PHE A 42 -4.52 6.06 1.19
C PHE A 42 -3.18 6.78 1.41
N ASP A 43 -2.56 6.66 2.58
CA ASP A 43 -1.24 7.25 2.83
C ASP A 43 -0.16 6.51 2.01
N LYS A 44 -0.38 5.22 1.75
CA LYS A 44 0.43 4.39 0.86
C LYS A 44 0.54 4.94 -0.57
N ASP A 45 -0.33 5.86 -1.00
CA ASP A 45 -0.18 6.52 -2.30
C ASP A 45 1.18 7.21 -2.44
N ILE A 46 1.73 7.72 -1.34
CA ILE A 46 3.08 8.30 -1.30
C ILE A 46 4.13 7.25 -1.66
N TRP A 47 4.02 6.02 -1.14
CA TRP A 47 4.90 4.92 -1.52
C TRP A 47 4.75 4.54 -2.98
N ILE A 48 3.52 4.39 -3.47
CA ILE A 48 3.28 3.97 -4.85
C ILE A 48 3.87 5.00 -5.83
N TYR A 49 3.67 6.29 -5.55
CA TYR A 49 4.26 7.39 -6.32
C TYR A 49 5.79 7.42 -6.23
N ALA A 50 6.34 7.29 -5.02
CA ALA A 50 7.79 7.23 -4.81
C ALA A 50 8.45 6.08 -5.57
N ILE A 51 7.85 4.90 -5.50
CA ILE A 51 8.28 3.69 -6.21
C ILE A 51 8.22 3.91 -7.72
N SER A 52 7.15 4.53 -8.25
CA SER A 52 7.05 4.78 -9.69
C SER A 52 8.15 5.72 -10.18
N LYS A 53 8.50 6.76 -9.40
CA LYS A 53 9.62 7.66 -9.72
C LYS A 53 10.99 6.98 -9.68
N LEU A 54 11.21 6.09 -8.73
CA LEU A 54 12.44 5.27 -8.71
C LEU A 54 12.50 4.32 -9.90
N GLN A 55 11.38 3.67 -10.26
CA GLN A 55 11.32 2.80 -11.44
C GLN A 55 11.57 3.56 -12.74
N GLU A 56 10.98 4.75 -12.91
CA GLU A 56 11.27 5.65 -14.04
C GLU A 56 12.77 5.94 -14.14
N SER A 57 13.42 6.24 -13.02
CA SER A 57 14.87 6.53 -12.97
C SER A 57 15.74 5.30 -13.29
N ILE A 58 15.37 4.12 -12.78
CA ILE A 58 16.04 2.85 -13.08
C ILE A 58 15.95 2.53 -14.58
N ASN A 59 14.78 2.72 -15.18
CA ASN A 59 14.55 2.41 -16.60
C ASN A 59 15.40 3.28 -17.54
N VAL A 60 15.80 4.48 -17.10
CA VAL A 60 16.70 5.37 -17.86
C VAL A 60 18.15 5.32 -17.36
N ASN A 61 18.54 4.26 -16.64
CA ASN A 61 19.88 4.01 -16.10
C ASN A 61 20.45 5.17 -15.26
N LYS A 62 19.60 5.90 -14.53
CA LYS A 62 20.03 6.94 -13.59
C LYS A 62 20.32 6.34 -12.22
N PHE A 63 21.27 6.95 -11.50
CA PHE A 63 21.51 6.64 -10.10
C PHE A 63 20.24 6.86 -9.27
N THR A 64 19.91 5.91 -8.39
CA THR A 64 18.75 6.00 -7.51
C THR A 64 19.18 6.17 -6.06
N SER A 65 18.40 6.93 -5.31
CA SER A 65 18.57 7.12 -3.86
C SER A 65 17.30 6.68 -3.14
N LYS A 66 17.43 6.29 -1.87
CA LYS A 66 16.27 6.15 -0.98
C LYS A 66 15.64 7.49 -0.57
N ILE A 67 16.36 8.59 -0.80
CA ILE A 67 15.88 9.95 -0.65
C ILE A 67 15.15 10.34 -1.94
N ILE A 68 13.88 10.71 -1.81
CA ILE A 68 13.03 11.09 -2.94
C ILE A 68 12.47 12.47 -2.67
N LEU A 69 12.63 13.34 -3.65
CA LEU A 69 12.16 14.71 -3.63
C LEU A 69 11.10 14.90 -4.72
N PHE A 70 9.96 15.49 -4.37
CA PHE A 70 8.87 15.75 -5.31
C PHE A 70 8.08 17.01 -4.93
N THR A 71 7.42 17.63 -5.91
CA THR A 71 6.47 18.70 -5.62
C THR A 71 5.13 18.10 -5.18
N PRO A 72 4.43 18.69 -4.19
CA PRO A 72 3.07 18.28 -3.84
C PRO A 72 2.11 18.31 -5.03
N TYR A 73 2.28 19.28 -5.94
CA TYR A 73 1.47 19.40 -7.15
C TYR A 73 1.57 18.14 -8.01
N ASP A 74 2.78 17.71 -8.37
CA ASP A 74 2.98 16.52 -9.21
C ASP A 74 2.43 15.25 -8.54
N PHE A 75 2.60 15.15 -7.22
CA PHE A 75 2.04 14.05 -6.43
C PHE A 75 0.49 14.06 -6.49
N PHE A 76 -0.16 15.22 -6.32
CA PHE A 76 -1.62 15.30 -6.36
C PHE A 76 -2.19 14.95 -7.73
N ILE A 77 -1.59 15.46 -8.80
CA ILE A 77 -2.00 15.13 -10.17
C ILE A 77 -1.81 13.63 -10.44
N SER A 78 -0.64 13.09 -10.13
CA SER A 78 -0.31 11.68 -10.39
C SER A 78 -1.18 10.70 -9.59
N THR A 79 -1.64 11.11 -8.42
CA THR A 79 -2.48 10.28 -7.52
C THR A 79 -3.97 10.65 -7.56
N ASN A 80 -4.40 11.38 -8.60
CA ASN A 80 -5.79 11.76 -8.84
C ASN A 80 -6.48 12.43 -7.62
N ARG A 81 -5.76 13.38 -7.00
CA ARG A 81 -6.22 14.21 -5.87
C ARG A 81 -6.51 15.62 -6.35
N THR A 82 -7.48 16.27 -5.70
CA THR A 82 -7.74 17.70 -5.92
C THR A 82 -6.60 18.54 -5.34
N VAL A 83 -6.21 19.59 -6.06
CA VAL A 83 -5.22 20.55 -5.57
C VAL A 83 -5.94 21.63 -4.77
N SER A 84 -5.81 21.60 -3.45
CA SER A 84 -6.44 22.56 -2.55
C SER A 84 -5.63 22.70 -1.27
N GLY A 85 -5.75 23.82 -0.55
CA GLY A 85 -5.07 24.02 0.74
C GLY A 85 -5.39 22.93 1.78
N ARG A 86 -6.60 22.33 1.71
CA ARG A 86 -6.95 21.16 2.53
C ARG A 86 -6.10 19.93 2.18
N THR A 87 -5.87 19.68 0.89
CA THR A 87 -5.06 18.54 0.42
C THR A 87 -3.61 18.66 0.90
N TYR A 88 -3.04 19.87 0.94
CA TYR A 88 -1.70 20.11 1.51
C TYR A 88 -1.64 19.75 3.00
N LYS A 89 -2.65 20.16 3.80
CA LYS A 89 -2.73 19.78 5.22
C LYS A 89 -2.85 18.26 5.39
N GLU A 90 -3.63 17.60 4.55
CA GLU A 90 -3.76 16.13 4.58
C GLU A 90 -2.49 15.41 4.12
N LEU A 91 -1.72 15.97 3.18
CA LEU A 91 -0.40 15.45 2.81
C LEU A 91 0.55 15.44 4.02
N LYS A 92 0.65 16.57 4.75
CA LYS A 92 1.46 16.64 5.98
C LYS A 92 1.03 15.57 6.99
N LYS A 93 -0.28 15.44 7.28
CA LYS A 93 -0.78 14.39 8.18
C LYS A 93 -0.48 12.97 7.67
N SER A 94 -0.48 12.75 6.35
CA SER A 94 -0.15 11.45 5.75
C SER A 94 1.33 11.11 5.99
N LEU A 95 2.22 12.09 5.82
CA LEU A 95 3.65 11.94 6.12
C LEU A 95 3.89 11.64 7.61
N GLU A 96 3.22 12.36 8.51
CA GLU A 96 3.28 12.11 9.96
C GLU A 96 2.82 10.69 10.33
N ARG A 97 1.70 10.23 9.77
CA ARG A 97 1.21 8.86 9.99
C ARG A 97 2.19 7.81 9.46
N LEU A 98 2.78 8.03 8.29
CA LEU A 98 3.75 7.10 7.69
C LEU A 98 5.02 7.01 8.54
N ALA A 99 5.62 8.13 8.91
CA ALA A 99 6.82 8.14 9.75
C ALA A 99 6.56 7.58 11.16
N GLY A 100 5.36 7.83 11.70
CA GLY A 100 5.00 7.41 13.06
C GLY A 100 4.42 5.98 13.18
N THR A 101 4.09 5.30 12.09
CA THR A 101 3.60 3.91 12.14
C THR A 101 4.78 2.94 12.18
N ARG A 102 4.84 2.11 13.24
CA ARG A 102 5.92 1.16 13.46
C ARG A 102 5.45 -0.27 13.20
N ILE A 103 6.24 -1.03 12.45
CA ILE A 103 6.02 -2.44 12.17
C ILE A 103 7.08 -3.24 12.92
N THR A 104 6.67 -4.30 13.61
CA THR A 104 7.54 -5.34 14.14
C THR A 104 7.17 -6.68 13.52
N THR A 105 8.12 -7.39 12.93
CA THR A 105 7.84 -8.67 12.27
C THR A 105 9.05 -9.58 12.20
N ASN A 106 8.80 -10.89 12.14
CA ASN A 106 9.81 -11.91 11.84
C ASN A 106 9.82 -12.33 10.36
N ILE A 107 9.05 -11.66 9.50
CA ILE A 107 8.93 -12.05 8.09
C ILE A 107 10.19 -11.71 7.29
N LEU A 108 10.93 -10.67 7.65
CA LEU A 108 12.00 -10.12 6.79
C LEU A 108 13.24 -11.02 6.65
N TYR A 109 13.43 -12.01 7.51
CA TYR A 109 14.60 -12.89 7.48
C TYR A 109 14.16 -14.35 7.32
N SER A 110 14.80 -15.02 6.37
CA SER A 110 14.68 -16.45 6.00
C SER A 110 14.25 -17.38 7.15
N ASN A 111 13.53 -18.46 6.80
CA ASN A 111 13.06 -19.56 7.67
C ASN A 111 14.10 -20.17 8.63
N LYS A 112 15.38 -19.77 8.55
CA LYS A 112 16.49 -20.23 9.39
C LYS A 112 16.89 -19.26 10.52
N LYS A 113 16.45 -17.99 10.50
CA LYS A 113 16.78 -16.98 11.52
C LYS A 113 15.52 -16.47 12.20
N GLN A 114 15.34 -16.79 13.48
CA GLN A 114 14.27 -16.26 14.33
C GLN A 114 14.58 -14.82 14.81
N GLU A 115 14.92 -13.92 13.88
CA GLU A 115 15.16 -12.51 14.22
C GLU A 115 13.87 -11.70 13.98
N SER A 116 13.34 -11.08 15.04
CA SER A 116 12.27 -10.08 14.91
C SER A 116 12.89 -8.71 14.64
N VAL A 117 12.36 -8.00 13.66
CA VAL A 117 12.85 -6.67 13.30
C VAL A 117 11.75 -5.62 13.32
N GLY A 118 12.15 -4.40 13.69
CA GLY A 118 11.29 -3.23 13.79
C GLY A 118 11.66 -2.14 12.80
N PHE A 119 10.70 -1.60 12.05
CA PHE A 119 10.92 -0.51 11.09
C PHE A 119 9.69 0.40 10.94
N GLY A 120 9.88 1.58 10.38
CA GLY A 120 8.80 2.54 10.08
C GLY A 120 8.30 2.41 8.64
N LEU A 121 7.19 3.08 8.32
CA LEU A 121 6.75 3.15 6.92
C LEU A 121 7.51 4.24 6.13
N LEU A 122 8.05 5.25 6.80
CA LEU A 122 9.08 6.14 6.29
C LEU A 122 10.18 6.25 7.34
N ASP A 123 11.43 6.39 6.91
CA ASP A 123 12.54 6.65 7.84
C ASP A 123 12.52 8.11 8.28
N SER A 124 12.25 9.04 7.35
CA SER A 124 12.04 10.45 7.64
C SER A 124 11.29 11.16 6.51
N TRP A 125 10.82 12.38 6.78
CA TRP A 125 10.29 13.30 5.79
C TRP A 125 10.59 14.75 6.18
N ARG A 126 10.62 15.66 5.21
CA ARG A 126 10.63 17.11 5.44
C ARG A 126 9.90 17.83 4.31
N ILE A 127 9.27 18.95 4.64
CA ILE A 127 8.84 19.95 3.65
C ILE A 127 9.97 20.98 3.60
N VAL A 128 10.47 21.26 2.40
CA VAL A 128 11.59 22.16 2.20
C VAL A 128 11.16 23.59 2.51
N GLU A 129 11.84 24.25 3.43
CA GLU A 129 11.55 25.65 3.82
C GLU A 129 12.52 26.65 3.16
N ASP A 130 13.70 26.19 2.74
CA ASP A 130 14.72 27.01 2.08
C ASP A 130 15.03 26.52 0.67
N LYS A 131 15.21 27.44 -0.28
CA LYS A 131 15.71 27.11 -1.61
C LYS A 131 17.18 26.67 -1.53
N ARG A 132 17.50 25.50 -2.08
CA ARG A 132 18.87 24.96 -2.13
C ARG A 132 19.18 24.43 -3.53
N GLY A 133 19.92 25.20 -4.33
CA GLY A 133 20.20 24.85 -5.72
C GLY A 133 18.92 24.67 -6.54
N LYS A 134 18.68 23.45 -7.04
CA LYS A 134 17.46 23.07 -7.79
C LYS A 134 16.27 22.66 -6.90
N ILE A 135 16.45 22.64 -5.58
CA ILE A 135 15.39 22.31 -4.62
C ILE A 135 14.65 23.60 -4.27
N ASP A 136 13.36 23.65 -4.62
CA ASP A 136 12.48 24.79 -4.33
C ASP A 136 11.75 24.63 -2.99
N ILE A 137 11.33 25.76 -2.43
CA ILE A 137 10.53 25.83 -1.20
C ILE A 137 9.18 25.12 -1.44
N GLY A 138 8.73 24.36 -0.44
CA GLY A 138 7.47 23.62 -0.47
C GLY A 138 7.58 22.23 -1.12
N MET A 139 8.74 21.83 -1.65
CA MET A 139 8.97 20.45 -2.07
C MET A 139 8.94 19.50 -0.88
N VAL A 140 8.49 18.27 -1.11
CA VAL A 140 8.49 17.21 -0.11
C VAL A 140 9.66 16.29 -0.36
N GLU A 141 10.48 16.10 0.65
CA GLU A 141 11.50 15.07 0.68
C GLU A 141 11.05 13.95 1.62
N ILE A 142 11.20 12.71 1.17
CA ILE A 142 10.99 11.52 2.00
C ILE A 142 12.22 10.62 1.92
N VAL A 143 12.45 9.86 2.98
CA VAL A 143 13.43 8.77 3.01
C VAL A 143 12.68 7.46 3.15
N LEU A 144 12.78 6.61 2.11
CA LEU A 144 12.17 5.29 2.12
C LEU A 144 12.90 4.38 3.12
N PRO A 145 12.16 3.49 3.81
CA PRO A 145 12.77 2.53 4.70
C PRO A 145 13.62 1.53 3.91
N GLU A 146 14.75 1.14 4.50
CA GLU A 146 15.78 0.33 3.84
C GLU A 146 15.19 -0.94 3.18
N TRP A 147 14.32 -1.68 3.88
CA TRP A 147 13.71 -2.89 3.34
C TRP A 147 12.88 -2.64 2.07
N LEU A 148 12.22 -1.48 1.94
CA LEU A 148 11.40 -1.14 0.78
C LEU A 148 12.30 -0.77 -0.41
N TYR A 149 13.36 -0.01 -0.14
CA TYR A 149 14.37 0.32 -1.14
C TYR A 149 15.07 -0.94 -1.68
N GLN A 150 15.43 -1.88 -0.80
CA GLN A 150 15.99 -3.17 -1.20
C GLN A 150 15.01 -4.04 -2.01
N ALA A 151 13.71 -4.00 -1.67
CA ALA A 151 12.69 -4.75 -2.42
C ALA A 151 12.53 -4.25 -3.88
N LEU A 152 12.77 -2.96 -4.13
CA LEU A 152 12.78 -2.38 -5.48
C LEU A 152 13.90 -2.97 -6.33
N HIS A 153 15.13 -2.99 -5.83
CA HIS A 153 16.31 -3.50 -6.55
C HIS A 153 16.22 -4.99 -6.84
N LYS A 154 15.61 -5.77 -5.96
CA LYS A 154 15.37 -7.20 -6.18
C LYS A 154 14.24 -7.50 -7.18
N LYS A 155 13.68 -6.48 -7.86
CA LYS A 155 12.52 -6.57 -8.78
C LYS A 155 11.32 -7.31 -8.19
N GLN A 156 11.11 -7.19 -6.87
CA GLN A 156 10.06 -7.93 -6.16
C GLN A 156 8.70 -7.20 -6.15
N LEU A 157 8.59 -6.08 -6.86
CA LEU A 157 7.43 -5.20 -6.86
C LEU A 157 6.75 -5.21 -8.23
N LEU A 158 5.44 -5.43 -8.23
CA LEU A 158 4.61 -5.38 -9.42
C LEU A 158 4.16 -3.94 -9.67
N LYS A 159 4.16 -3.53 -10.94
CA LYS A 159 3.64 -2.22 -11.36
C LYS A 159 2.16 -2.11 -11.00
N ILE A 160 1.76 -1.02 -10.36
CA ILE A 160 0.36 -0.70 -10.07
C ILE A 160 -0.25 0.08 -11.24
N SER A 161 -1.50 -0.20 -11.60
CA SER A 161 -2.24 0.58 -12.61
C SER A 161 -2.48 2.02 -12.12
N SER A 162 -2.39 3.00 -13.01
CA SER A 162 -2.72 4.40 -12.69
C SER A 162 -4.17 4.57 -12.21
N ASP A 163 -5.08 3.71 -12.68
CA ASP A 163 -6.48 3.75 -12.26
C ASP A 163 -6.71 3.28 -10.82
N TYR A 164 -5.70 2.68 -10.18
CA TYR A 164 -5.71 2.37 -8.75
C TYR A 164 -6.10 3.59 -7.90
N PHE A 165 -5.59 4.77 -8.26
CA PHE A 165 -5.85 5.99 -7.50
C PHE A 165 -7.31 6.45 -7.56
N ARG A 166 -8.09 5.98 -8.54
CA ARG A 166 -9.53 6.24 -8.68
C ARG A 166 -10.37 5.42 -7.69
N ILE A 167 -9.83 4.33 -7.13
CA ILE A 167 -10.55 3.51 -6.15
C ILE A 167 -10.74 4.31 -4.85
N ARG A 168 -11.98 4.70 -4.55
CA ARG A 168 -12.30 5.56 -3.39
C ARG A 168 -12.53 4.80 -2.10
N LYS A 169 -12.80 3.50 -2.15
CA LYS A 169 -13.06 2.68 -0.95
C LYS A 169 -11.76 2.04 -0.45
N PRO A 170 -11.40 2.20 0.84
CA PRO A 170 -10.15 1.66 1.38
C PRO A 170 -10.05 0.13 1.23
N ILE A 171 -11.16 -0.56 1.47
CA ILE A 171 -11.21 -2.02 1.38
C ILE A 171 -11.06 -2.53 -0.05
N ASP A 172 -11.64 -1.83 -1.03
CA ASP A 172 -11.56 -2.19 -2.44
C ASP A 172 -10.12 -1.98 -2.96
N ARG A 173 -9.43 -0.93 -2.47
CA ARG A 173 -7.99 -0.73 -2.71
C ARG A 173 -7.20 -1.92 -2.18
N ARG A 174 -7.46 -2.31 -0.93
CA ARG A 174 -6.76 -3.45 -0.32
C ARG A 174 -7.03 -4.77 -1.05
N ILE A 175 -8.25 -4.98 -1.52
CA ILE A 175 -8.60 -6.14 -2.35
C ILE A 175 -7.83 -6.11 -3.68
N TYR A 176 -7.76 -4.97 -4.35
CA TYR A 176 -6.95 -4.81 -5.57
C TYR A 176 -5.47 -5.11 -5.31
N GLU A 177 -4.89 -4.65 -4.20
CA GLU A 177 -3.48 -4.94 -3.88
C GLU A 177 -3.21 -6.44 -3.70
N ILE A 178 -4.14 -7.17 -3.07
CA ILE A 178 -4.04 -8.62 -2.88
C ILE A 178 -4.17 -9.33 -4.23
N ALA A 179 -5.14 -8.91 -5.06
CA ALA A 179 -5.29 -9.41 -6.42
C ALA A 179 -4.03 -9.15 -7.23
N ARG A 180 -3.49 -7.93 -7.22
CA ARG A 180 -2.25 -7.58 -7.93
C ARG A 180 -1.08 -8.41 -7.44
N LYS A 181 -0.95 -8.64 -6.13
CA LYS A 181 0.14 -9.41 -5.55
C LYS A 181 0.10 -10.90 -5.91
N HIS A 182 -1.07 -11.51 -5.86
CA HIS A 182 -1.22 -12.96 -6.01
C HIS A 182 -1.61 -13.39 -7.42
N CYS A 183 -2.39 -12.60 -8.15
CA CYS A 183 -2.71 -12.80 -9.55
C CYS A 183 -1.59 -12.29 -10.45
N GLY A 184 -1.06 -11.09 -10.18
CA GLY A 184 -0.01 -10.49 -11.01
C GLY A 184 -0.45 -10.43 -12.48
N ASN A 185 0.30 -11.10 -13.35
CA ASN A 185 -0.03 -11.22 -14.77
C ASN A 185 -0.59 -12.60 -15.16
N GLN A 186 -0.78 -13.51 -14.20
CA GLN A 186 -1.37 -14.82 -14.47
C GLN A 186 -2.87 -14.69 -14.81
N ASN A 187 -3.45 -15.74 -15.40
CA ASN A 187 -4.84 -15.71 -15.85
C ASN A 187 -5.82 -15.51 -14.70
N GLU A 188 -5.60 -16.22 -13.58
CA GLU A 188 -6.50 -16.15 -12.44
C GLU A 188 -5.83 -16.41 -11.08
N PHE A 189 -6.47 -15.93 -10.03
CA PHE A 189 -6.14 -16.23 -8.65
C PHE A 189 -7.42 -16.55 -7.88
N ILE A 190 -7.47 -17.72 -7.23
CA ILE A 190 -8.61 -18.17 -6.44
C ILE A 190 -8.22 -18.22 -4.95
N VAL A 191 -9.10 -17.70 -4.09
CA VAL A 191 -8.91 -17.69 -2.64
C VAL A 191 -10.25 -17.83 -1.92
N SER A 192 -10.30 -18.59 -0.84
CA SER A 192 -11.51 -18.64 0.02
C SER A 192 -11.81 -17.26 0.61
N LEU A 193 -13.09 -16.93 0.79
CA LEU A 193 -13.55 -15.70 1.44
C LEU A 193 -12.86 -15.46 2.80
N ALA A 194 -12.75 -16.50 3.63
CA ALA A 194 -12.11 -16.43 4.95
C ALA A 194 -10.63 -16.01 4.86
N LYS A 195 -9.84 -16.66 4.00
CA LYS A 195 -8.43 -16.29 3.77
C LYS A 195 -8.30 -14.89 3.19
N LEU A 196 -9.19 -14.47 2.29
CA LEU A 196 -9.18 -13.12 1.74
C LEU A 196 -9.48 -12.07 2.82
N HIS A 197 -10.46 -12.33 3.69
CA HIS A 197 -10.80 -11.46 4.83
C HIS A 197 -9.60 -11.21 5.74
N VAL A 198 -8.86 -12.28 6.08
CA VAL A 198 -7.62 -12.21 6.87
C VAL A 198 -6.53 -11.43 6.14
N LYS A 199 -6.28 -11.71 4.84
CA LYS A 199 -5.27 -11.00 4.03
C LYS A 199 -5.57 -9.50 3.87
N VAL A 200 -6.85 -9.15 3.76
CA VAL A 200 -7.32 -7.76 3.74
C VAL A 200 -7.07 -7.09 5.10
N GLY A 201 -7.13 -7.85 6.19
CA GLY A 201 -7.02 -7.30 7.55
C GLY A 201 -8.25 -6.50 7.94
N SER A 202 -9.44 -6.94 7.47
CA SER A 202 -10.70 -6.28 7.82
C SER A 202 -11.08 -6.57 9.27
N MET A 203 -11.48 -5.52 10.00
CA MET A 203 -12.00 -5.64 11.37
C MET A 203 -13.51 -5.93 11.41
N SER A 204 -14.19 -5.88 10.27
CA SER A 204 -15.62 -6.20 10.19
C SER A 204 -15.86 -7.72 10.30
N LYS A 205 -17.06 -8.11 10.73
CA LYS A 205 -17.50 -9.51 10.67
C LYS A 205 -17.42 -10.03 9.23
N GLN A 206 -17.11 -11.31 9.06
CA GLN A 206 -16.99 -11.94 7.73
C GLN A 206 -18.28 -11.81 6.90
N SER A 207 -19.46 -11.78 7.55
CA SER A 207 -20.75 -11.54 6.88
C SER A 207 -20.85 -10.16 6.22
N GLU A 208 -20.38 -9.11 6.91
CA GLU A 208 -20.32 -7.75 6.33
C GLU A 208 -19.27 -7.69 5.23
N PHE A 209 -18.12 -8.35 5.40
CA PHE A 209 -17.11 -8.44 4.35
C PHE A 209 -17.66 -9.13 3.09
N LYS A 210 -18.40 -10.23 3.23
CA LYS A 210 -19.13 -10.91 2.15
C LYS A 210 -20.11 -9.98 1.45
N ARG A 211 -20.90 -9.21 2.21
CA ARG A 211 -21.84 -8.22 1.65
C ARG A 211 -21.11 -7.14 0.84
N MET A 212 -19.97 -6.67 1.34
CA MET A 212 -19.14 -5.69 0.63
C MET A 212 -18.54 -6.28 -0.65
N LEU A 213 -18.04 -7.51 -0.61
CA LEU A 213 -17.52 -8.22 -1.79
C LEU A 213 -18.57 -8.43 -2.87
N LYS A 214 -19.79 -8.87 -2.52
CA LYS A 214 -20.90 -8.99 -3.49
C LYS A 214 -21.23 -7.67 -4.18
N ARG A 215 -21.14 -6.54 -3.46
CA ARG A 215 -21.33 -5.21 -4.06
C ARG A 215 -20.18 -4.85 -5.00
N LEU A 216 -18.95 -5.17 -4.61
CA LEU A 216 -17.77 -4.93 -5.43
C LEU A 216 -17.81 -5.78 -6.72
N GLU A 217 -18.17 -7.05 -6.61
CA GLU A 217 -18.41 -7.96 -7.74
C GLU A 217 -19.47 -7.44 -8.70
N LYS A 218 -20.61 -6.97 -8.19
CA LYS A 218 -21.69 -6.43 -9.04
C LYS A 218 -21.24 -5.22 -9.88
N ILE A 219 -20.40 -4.36 -9.33
CA ILE A 219 -19.92 -3.14 -10.01
C ILE A 219 -18.67 -3.45 -10.86
N ASN A 220 -17.83 -4.36 -10.37
CA ASN A 220 -16.62 -4.87 -11.01
C ASN A 220 -15.68 -3.79 -11.57
N TYR A 221 -15.42 -2.75 -10.78
CA TYR A 221 -14.65 -1.58 -11.22
C TYR A 221 -13.15 -1.64 -10.87
N LEU A 222 -12.67 -2.75 -10.30
CA LEU A 222 -11.24 -2.88 -10.01
C LEU A 222 -10.44 -2.82 -11.33
N PRO A 223 -9.38 -2.00 -11.40
CA PRO A 223 -8.51 -1.99 -12.56
C PRO A 223 -7.82 -3.36 -12.69
N ASP A 224 -7.43 -3.72 -13.91
CA ASP A 224 -6.71 -4.95 -14.28
C ASP A 224 -7.44 -6.28 -14.02
N TYR A 225 -8.42 -6.32 -13.11
CA TYR A 225 -9.01 -7.57 -12.62
C TYR A 225 -10.54 -7.55 -12.66
N ILE A 226 -11.11 -8.71 -12.96
CA ILE A 226 -12.51 -9.04 -12.72
C ILE A 226 -12.59 -9.86 -11.44
N ILE A 227 -13.54 -9.54 -10.56
CA ILE A 227 -13.79 -10.30 -9.34
C ILE A 227 -15.11 -11.09 -9.47
N LEU A 228 -15.11 -12.35 -9.06
CA LEU A 228 -16.29 -13.20 -8.97
C LEU A 228 -16.29 -13.90 -7.61
N TYR A 229 -17.43 -13.94 -6.94
CA TYR A 229 -17.61 -14.61 -5.66
C TYR A 229 -18.65 -15.72 -5.80
N ASP A 230 -18.19 -16.97 -5.74
CA ASP A 230 -19.05 -18.13 -5.74
C ASP A 230 -19.60 -18.39 -4.33
N VAL A 231 -20.90 -18.19 -4.19
CA VAL A 231 -21.63 -18.36 -2.92
C VAL A 231 -21.68 -19.83 -2.48
N LYS A 232 -21.65 -20.79 -3.41
CA LYS A 232 -21.74 -22.22 -3.10
C LYS A 232 -20.43 -22.76 -2.53
N THR A 233 -19.31 -22.36 -3.12
CA THR A 233 -17.97 -22.83 -2.72
C THR A 233 -17.25 -21.90 -1.74
N ASP A 234 -17.80 -20.70 -1.50
CA ASP A 234 -17.20 -19.63 -0.70
C ASP A 234 -15.81 -19.18 -1.22
N LEU A 235 -15.62 -19.31 -2.54
CA LEU A 235 -14.40 -18.93 -3.25
C LEU A 235 -14.55 -17.58 -3.94
N VAL A 236 -13.50 -16.78 -3.87
CA VAL A 236 -13.34 -15.52 -4.61
C VAL A 236 -12.30 -15.74 -5.69
N LYS A 237 -12.69 -15.50 -6.94
CA LYS A 237 -11.84 -15.59 -8.11
C LYS A 237 -11.53 -14.18 -8.63
N PHE A 238 -10.25 -13.92 -8.88
CA PHE A 238 -9.76 -12.74 -9.57
C PHE A 238 -9.23 -13.18 -10.94
N THR A 239 -9.82 -12.70 -12.02
CA THR A 239 -9.36 -12.98 -13.39
C THR A 239 -8.68 -11.74 -13.95
N ASN A 240 -7.51 -11.89 -14.56
CA ASN A 240 -6.85 -10.78 -15.24
C ASN A 240 -7.65 -10.38 -16.49
N ARG A 241 -7.98 -9.09 -16.64
CA ARG A 241 -8.74 -8.59 -17.79
C ARG A 241 -8.01 -8.84 -19.11
N ASN A 242 -6.68 -8.81 -19.09
CA ASN A 242 -5.86 -9.01 -20.28
C ASN A 242 -5.75 -10.49 -20.70
N SER A 243 -6.21 -11.44 -19.88
CA SER A 243 -6.22 -12.87 -20.23
C SER A 243 -7.57 -13.35 -20.79
N ILE A 244 -8.52 -12.44 -21.00
CA ILE A 244 -9.86 -12.72 -21.56
C ILE A 244 -9.87 -12.40 -23.08
N THR A 245 -8.74 -11.92 -23.61
CA THR A 245 -8.49 -11.64 -25.03
C THR A 245 -7.53 -12.68 -25.57
#